data_AF-A0A378BA39-F1
#
_entry.id   AF-A0A378BA39-F1
#
_cell.length_a   1.000
_cell.length_b   1.000
_cell.length_c   1.000
_cell.angle_alpha   90.00
_cell.angle_beta   90.00
_cell.angle_gamma   90.00
#
_symmetry.space_group_name_H-M   'P 1'
#
loop_
_entity.id
_entity.type
_entity.pdbx_description
1 polymer ?
#
loop_
_entity_poly.entity_id
_entity_poly.type
_entity_poly.pdbx_seq_one_letter_code
_entity_poly.pdbx_strand_id
1 'polypeptide(L)'
;MGHWPEKPFADAQALIGSLTVNGQSVVTSGTYERYFEQDGKRWHHILDPRSGYPLDNELDSVTVISADSLDGDIWTTLLFGLGVEKGCAALRQRQDIDAIFVTKNRDIILSSPQRLRFAPLDSGYRVIDCTA
;
A
#
# COMPACT_ATOMS: atom_id res chain seq x y z
N MET A 1 -12.30 -9.81 11.04
CA MET A 1 -11.62 -10.21 9.79
C MET A 1 -11.90 -9.10 8.79
N GLY A 2 -10.86 -8.42 8.28
CA GLY A 2 -11.02 -7.35 7.31
C GLY A 2 -10.66 -7.84 5.90
N HIS A 3 -11.29 -7.26 4.89
CA HIS A 3 -11.05 -7.59 3.48
C HIS A 3 -10.16 -6.51 2.86
N TRP A 4 -8.85 -6.70 2.92
CA TRP A 4 -7.84 -5.75 2.44
C TRP A 4 -6.56 -6.48 2.03
N PRO A 5 -5.77 -5.95 1.07
CA PRO A 5 -6.04 -4.78 0.23
C PRO A 5 -7.05 -5.04 -0.90
N GLU A 6 -7.72 -3.98 -1.36
CA GLU A 6 -8.51 -3.99 -2.59
C GLU A 6 -7.61 -4.21 -3.81
N LYS A 7 -8.17 -4.79 -4.88
CA LYS A 7 -7.46 -4.96 -6.14
C LYS A 7 -7.41 -3.64 -6.92
N PRO A 8 -6.21 -3.09 -7.20
CA PRO A 8 -6.09 -1.88 -7.99
C PRO A 8 -6.84 -1.99 -9.32
N PHE A 9 -7.65 -0.96 -9.62
CA PHE A 9 -8.39 -0.79 -10.88
C PHE A 9 -9.42 -1.88 -11.22
N ALA A 10 -9.87 -2.65 -10.24
CA ALA A 10 -10.97 -3.60 -10.40
C ALA A 10 -12.25 -3.05 -9.75
N ASP A 11 -13.37 -3.75 -9.96
CA ASP A 11 -14.61 -3.46 -9.24
C ASP A 11 -14.37 -3.50 -7.73
N ALA A 12 -15.08 -2.67 -6.96
CA ALA A 12 -14.89 -2.45 -5.52
C ALA A 12 -15.04 -3.70 -4.61
N GLN A 13 -15.25 -4.88 -5.19
CA GLN A 13 -15.36 -6.16 -4.49
C GLN A 13 -14.22 -7.14 -4.83
N ALA A 14 -13.36 -6.80 -5.80
CA ALA A 14 -12.21 -7.61 -6.14
C ALA A 14 -11.07 -7.37 -5.15
N LEU A 15 -10.58 -8.45 -4.54
CA LEU A 15 -9.56 -8.41 -3.49
C LEU A 15 -8.30 -9.11 -3.98
N ILE A 16 -7.13 -8.56 -3.64
CA ILE A 16 -5.85 -9.24 -3.88
C ILE A 16 -5.47 -10.15 -2.70
N GLY A 17 -6.05 -9.90 -1.53
CA GLY A 17 -5.82 -10.70 -0.35
C GLY A 17 -6.76 -10.33 0.81
N SER A 18 -6.50 -10.96 1.95
CA SER A 18 -7.15 -10.65 3.21
C SER A 18 -6.11 -10.53 4.32
N LEU A 19 -6.38 -9.66 5.29
CA LEU A 19 -5.50 -9.42 6.42
C LEU A 19 -6.28 -9.58 7.73
N THR A 20 -5.74 -10.39 8.63
CA THR A 20 -6.28 -10.52 9.98
C THR A 20 -5.56 -9.58 10.93
N VAL A 21 -6.29 -8.60 11.45
CA VAL A 21 -5.82 -7.64 12.47
C VAL A 21 -6.64 -7.77 13.75
N ASN A 22 -6.07 -7.39 14.89
CA ASN A 22 -6.76 -7.40 16.19
C ASN A 22 -6.45 -6.12 16.98
N GLY A 23 -7.45 -5.25 17.14
CA GLY A 23 -7.29 -4.00 17.88
C GLY A 23 -6.32 -3.00 17.24
N GLN A 24 -6.14 -3.07 15.91
CA GLN A 24 -5.24 -2.21 15.13
C GLN A 24 -6.04 -1.47 14.05
N SER A 25 -5.55 -0.30 13.66
CA SER A 25 -6.01 0.42 12.47
C SER A 25 -5.39 -0.13 11.20
N VAL A 26 -6.15 -0.05 10.10
CA VAL A 26 -5.71 -0.39 8.74
C VAL A 26 -6.10 0.77 7.84
N VAL A 27 -5.11 1.44 7.26
CA VAL A 27 -5.32 2.61 6.38
C VAL A 27 -4.65 2.34 5.06
N THR A 28 -5.33 2.62 3.95
CA THR A 28 -4.80 2.42 2.60
C THR A 28 -4.77 3.75 1.85
N SER A 29 -3.73 3.95 1.05
CA SER A 29 -3.73 4.95 -0.02
C SER A 29 -3.47 4.26 -1.35
N GLY A 30 -4.34 4.51 -2.32
CA GLY A 30 -4.23 3.95 -3.67
C GLY A 30 -4.38 4.99 -4.78
N THR A 31 -3.72 4.76 -5.90
CA THR A 31 -3.85 5.61 -7.10
C THR A 31 -5.19 5.43 -7.82
N TYR A 32 -5.91 4.35 -7.51
CA TYR A 32 -7.20 3.98 -8.08
C TYR A 32 -8.41 4.56 -7.35
N GLU A 33 -8.24 5.12 -6.15
CA GLU A 33 -9.36 5.64 -5.35
C GLU A 33 -9.94 6.93 -5.94
N ARG A 34 -9.07 7.88 -6.30
CA ARG A 34 -9.43 9.18 -6.85
C ARG A 34 -8.42 9.60 -7.92
N TYR A 35 -8.85 9.53 -9.17
CA TYR A 35 -8.05 9.94 -10.32
C TYR A 35 -8.93 10.43 -11.47
N PHE A 36 -8.29 11.08 -12.44
CA PHE A 36 -8.86 11.34 -13.76
C PHE A 36 -7.83 11.00 -14.84
N GLU A 37 -8.28 10.92 -16.08
CA GLU A 37 -7.43 10.65 -17.24
C GLU A 37 -7.47 11.84 -18.18
N GLN A 38 -6.29 12.29 -18.62
CA GLN A 38 -6.14 13.38 -19.57
C GLN A 38 -4.91 13.10 -20.44
N ASP A 39 -5.09 13.22 -21.76
CA ASP A 39 -4.03 13.02 -22.76
C ASP A 39 -3.32 11.65 -22.64
N GLY A 40 -4.09 10.60 -22.32
CA GLY A 40 -3.56 9.25 -22.12
C GLY A 40 -2.74 9.06 -20.84
N LYS A 41 -2.67 10.08 -19.97
CA LYS A 41 -2.02 10.03 -18.67
C LYS A 41 -3.05 10.00 -17.54
N ARG A 42 -2.78 9.20 -16.51
CA ARG A 42 -3.56 9.15 -15.27
C ARG A 42 -3.04 10.17 -14.27
N TRP A 43 -3.97 10.86 -13.62
CA TRP A 43 -3.72 11.90 -12.63
C TRP A 43 -4.45 11.54 -11.35
N HIS A 44 -3.73 11.11 -10.31
CA HIS A 44 -4.30 10.75 -9.01
C HIS A 44 -4.01 11.81 -7.94
N HIS A 45 -4.75 11.73 -6.84
CA HIS A 45 -4.74 12.74 -5.78
C HIS A 45 -3.52 12.71 -4.83
N ILE A 46 -2.62 11.73 -4.98
CA ILE A 46 -1.42 11.59 -4.14
C ILE A 46 -0.28 12.36 -4.80
N LEU A 47 0.03 13.55 -4.29
CA LEU A 47 0.91 14.52 -4.95
C LEU A 47 2.35 14.49 -4.39
N ASP A 48 3.33 14.74 -5.25
CA ASP A 48 4.69 15.06 -4.83
C ASP A 48 4.72 16.53 -4.36
N PRO A 49 5.05 16.82 -3.09
CA PRO A 49 5.10 18.19 -2.58
C PRO A 49 6.15 19.07 -3.25
N ARG A 50 7.16 18.47 -3.93
CA ARG A 50 8.22 19.21 -4.62
C ARG A 50 7.76 19.73 -5.98
N SER A 51 6.92 18.99 -6.68
CA SER A 51 6.49 19.32 -8.03
C SER A 51 5.05 19.83 -8.09
N GLY A 52 4.20 19.44 -7.14
CA GLY A 52 2.75 19.64 -7.20
C GLY A 52 2.02 18.69 -8.14
N TYR A 53 2.74 17.78 -8.80
CA TYR A 53 2.18 16.76 -9.70
C TYR A 53 1.95 15.43 -8.94
N PRO A 54 1.06 14.56 -9.42
CA PRO A 54 0.89 13.22 -8.86
C PRO A 54 2.22 12.45 -8.81
N LEU A 55 2.45 11.70 -7.73
CA LEU A 55 3.60 10.83 -7.61
C LEU A 55 3.58 9.76 -8.71
N ASP A 56 4.66 9.63 -9.47
CA ASP A 56 4.79 8.59 -10.50
C ASP A 56 5.92 7.63 -10.14
N ASN A 57 5.60 6.62 -9.33
CA ASN A 57 6.53 5.58 -8.90
C ASN A 57 5.94 4.18 -9.15
N GLU A 58 6.57 3.14 -8.60
CA GLU A 58 6.21 1.73 -8.80
C GLU A 58 4.92 1.28 -8.11
N LEU A 59 4.32 2.11 -7.25
CA LEU A 59 3.23 1.73 -6.36
C LEU A 59 1.85 1.98 -6.98
N ASP A 60 0.95 1.03 -6.77
CA ASP A 60 -0.49 1.20 -6.97
C ASP A 60 -1.20 1.47 -5.64
N SER A 61 -0.78 0.82 -4.55
CA SER A 61 -1.25 1.13 -3.20
C SER A 61 -0.22 0.84 -2.10
N VAL A 62 -0.41 1.52 -0.97
CA VAL A 62 0.21 1.21 0.32
C VAL A 62 -0.90 1.04 1.35
N THR A 63 -0.85 -0.06 2.11
CA THR A 63 -1.72 -0.29 3.27
C THR A 63 -0.85 -0.33 4.53
N VAL A 64 -1.16 0.52 5.51
CA VAL A 64 -0.47 0.61 6.80
C VAL A 64 -1.32 0.00 7.90
N ILE A 65 -0.67 -0.81 8.75
CA ILE A 65 -1.22 -1.39 9.96
C ILE A 65 -0.51 -0.75 11.16
N SER A 66 -1.28 -0.17 12.07
CA SER A 66 -0.75 0.57 13.23
C SER A 66 -1.74 0.51 14.40
N ALA A 67 -1.33 0.98 15.58
CA ALA A 67 -2.24 1.07 16.74
C ALA A 67 -3.36 2.10 16.50
N ASP A 68 -2.99 3.28 15.98
CA ASP A 68 -3.90 4.42 15.80
C ASP A 68 -4.08 4.80 14.33
N SER A 69 -5.30 5.18 13.94
CA SER A 69 -5.59 5.56 12.55
C SER A 69 -4.82 6.78 12.05
N LEU A 70 -4.42 7.67 12.96
CA LEU A 70 -3.63 8.85 12.61
C LEU A 70 -2.24 8.45 12.11
N ASP A 71 -1.60 7.47 12.76
CA ASP A 71 -0.32 6.93 12.30
C ASP A 71 -0.49 6.27 10.92
N GLY A 72 -1.58 5.51 10.74
CA GLY A 72 -1.93 4.93 9.45
C GLY A 72 -1.98 5.96 8.32
N ASP A 73 -2.68 7.09 8.53
CA ASP A 73 -2.88 8.15 7.54
C ASP A 73 -1.58 8.93 7.22
N ILE A 74 -0.76 9.19 8.24
CA ILE A 74 0.55 9.83 8.06
C ILE A 74 1.50 8.90 7.30
N TRP A 75 1.60 7.65 7.74
CA TRP A 75 2.60 6.72 7.22
C TRP A 75 2.24 6.20 5.84
N THR A 76 0.96 6.01 5.51
CA THR A 76 0.58 5.55 4.17
C THR A 76 1.08 6.52 3.11
N THR A 77 0.87 7.83 3.31
CA THR A 77 1.30 8.88 2.35
C THR A 77 2.82 9.02 2.32
N LEU A 78 3.48 8.98 3.49
CA LEU A 78 4.94 9.03 3.59
C LEU A 78 5.59 7.86 2.84
N LEU A 79 5.14 6.64 3.11
CA LEU A 79 5.64 5.42 2.48
C LEU A 79 5.36 5.41 0.97
N PHE A 80 4.19 5.92 0.54
CA PHE A 80 3.88 6.11 -0.86
C PHE A 80 4.93 7.00 -1.54
N GLY A 81 5.28 8.13 -0.92
CA GLY A 81 6.30 9.05 -1.45
C GLY A 81 7.72 8.49 -1.43
N LEU A 82 8.05 7.63 -0.45
CA LEU A 82 9.36 7.00 -0.34
C LEU A 82 9.60 5.90 -1.39
N GLY A 83 8.54 5.21 -1.81
CA GLY A 83 8.63 3.97 -2.60
C GLY A 83 9.03 2.76 -1.74
N VAL A 84 9.05 1.59 -2.37
CA VAL A 84 9.24 0.28 -1.72
C VAL A 84 10.59 0.20 -1.00
N GLU A 85 11.70 0.47 -1.70
CA GLU A 85 13.04 0.26 -1.13
C GLU A 85 13.28 1.11 0.12
N LYS A 86 13.02 2.42 0.03
CA LYS A 86 13.19 3.36 1.13
C LYS A 86 12.12 3.17 2.20
N GLY A 87 10.90 2.81 1.82
CA GLY A 87 9.81 2.47 2.74
C GLY A 87 10.17 1.26 3.60
N CYS A 88 10.63 0.18 2.98
CA CYS A 88 11.17 -1.00 3.67
C CYS A 88 12.33 -0.62 4.62
N ALA A 89 13.25 0.23 4.17
CA ALA A 89 14.35 0.70 5.01
C ALA A 89 13.89 1.49 6.24
N ALA A 90 12.90 2.37 6.08
CA ALA A 90 12.30 3.13 7.17
C ALA A 90 11.57 2.21 8.16
N LEU A 91 10.80 1.23 7.65
CA LEU A 91 10.04 0.29 8.47
C LEU A 91 10.93 -0.68 9.26
N ARG A 92 12.13 -1.02 8.77
CA ARG A 92 13.09 -1.84 9.55
C ARG A 92 13.46 -1.21 10.90
N GLN A 93 13.34 0.11 11.04
CA GLN A 93 13.63 0.84 12.28
C GLN A 93 12.40 1.03 13.17
N ARG A 94 11.24 0.48 12.79
CA ARG A 94 9.96 0.64 13.47
C ARG A 94 9.37 -0.73 13.79
N GLN A 95 8.89 -0.90 15.02
CA GLN A 95 8.21 -2.13 15.44
C GLN A 95 6.70 -1.95 15.59
N ASP A 96 6.25 -0.70 15.63
CA ASP A 96 4.88 -0.26 15.85
C ASP A 96 4.07 -0.07 14.56
N ILE A 97 4.74 -0.14 13.40
CA ILE A 97 4.13 0.08 12.09
C ILE A 97 4.49 -1.05 11.14
N ASP A 98 3.47 -1.58 10.48
CA ASP A 98 3.60 -2.52 9.37
C ASP A 98 2.99 -1.94 8.10
N ALA A 99 3.49 -2.40 6.95
CA ALA A 99 2.96 -2.01 5.67
C ALA A 99 2.89 -3.18 4.70
N ILE A 100 1.91 -3.09 3.81
CA ILE A 100 1.76 -3.91 2.61
C ILE A 100 1.86 -2.94 1.43
N PHE A 101 2.84 -3.15 0.55
CA PHE A 101 2.97 -2.42 -0.69
C PHE A 101 2.42 -3.26 -1.84
N VAL A 102 1.69 -2.63 -2.74
CA VAL A 102 1.19 -3.25 -3.97
C VAL A 102 1.75 -2.48 -5.14
N THR A 103 2.46 -3.17 -6.03
CA THR A 103 3.14 -2.52 -7.17
C THR A 103 2.39 -2.72 -8.48
N LYS A 104 2.67 -1.82 -9.43
CA LYS A 104 2.23 -1.91 -10.84
C LYS A 104 2.65 -3.22 -11.52
N ASN A 105 3.72 -3.85 -11.03
CA ASN A 105 4.24 -5.13 -11.51
C ASN A 105 3.56 -6.35 -10.85
N ARG A 106 2.50 -6.13 -10.07
CA ARG A 106 1.75 -7.16 -9.35
C ARG A 106 2.56 -7.87 -8.27
N ASP A 107 3.46 -7.14 -7.61
CA ASP A 107 4.08 -7.61 -6.38
C ASP A 107 3.29 -7.10 -5.17
N ILE A 108 3.10 -7.98 -4.18
CA ILE A 108 2.63 -7.66 -2.83
C ILE A 108 3.83 -7.81 -1.90
N ILE A 109 4.39 -6.68 -1.45
CA ILE A 109 5.55 -6.66 -0.57
C ILE A 109 5.09 -6.46 0.88
N LEU A 110 5.42 -7.41 1.74
CA LEU A 110 5.11 -7.36 3.17
C LEU A 110 6.32 -6.82 3.95
N SER A 111 6.13 -5.78 4.78
CA SER A 111 7.21 -5.22 5.61
C SER A 111 7.73 -6.19 6.66
N SER A 112 6.83 -6.98 7.23
CA SER A 112 7.14 -7.99 8.25
C SER A 112 6.19 -9.18 8.11
N PRO A 113 6.50 -10.14 7.22
CA PRO A 113 5.65 -11.30 6.95
C PRO A 113 5.27 -12.09 8.22
N GLN A 114 6.17 -12.14 9.22
CA GLN A 114 5.94 -12.91 10.45
C GLN A 114 4.89 -12.26 11.36
N ARG A 115 4.68 -10.94 11.26
CA ARG A 115 3.68 -10.19 12.05
C ARG A 115 2.37 -10.02 11.29
N LEU A 116 2.45 -9.96 9.97
CA LEU A 116 1.29 -9.79 9.09
C LEU A 116 0.64 -11.13 8.78
N ARG A 117 -0.59 -11.32 9.28
CA ARG A 117 -1.43 -12.47 8.93
C ARG A 117 -2.15 -12.23 7.61
N PHE A 118 -1.37 -12.14 6.53
CA PHE A 118 -1.86 -11.90 5.18
C PHE A 118 -2.11 -13.23 4.45
N ALA A 119 -3.26 -13.33 3.79
CA ALA A 119 -3.62 -14.46 2.93
C ALA A 119 -3.91 -13.94 1.51
N PRO A 120 -3.09 -14.29 0.51
CA PRO A 120 -3.33 -13.88 -0.87
C PRO A 120 -4.59 -14.57 -1.41
N LEU A 121 -5.37 -13.84 -2.22
CA LEU A 121 -6.60 -14.32 -2.85
C LEU A 121 -6.53 -14.28 -4.38
N ASP A 122 -5.62 -13.48 -4.96
CA ASP A 122 -5.41 -13.37 -6.39
C ASP A 122 -4.06 -13.96 -6.80
N SER A 123 -4.08 -15.06 -7.57
CA SER A 123 -2.87 -15.73 -8.05
C SER A 123 -2.11 -14.95 -9.13
N GLY A 124 -2.68 -13.84 -9.62
CA GLY A 124 -2.02 -12.91 -10.52
C GLY A 124 -1.02 -11.99 -9.82
N TYR A 125 -0.95 -12.03 -8.49
CA TYR A 125 0.03 -11.29 -7.68
C TYR A 125 1.05 -12.21 -7.05
N ARG A 126 2.31 -11.75 -7.01
CA ARG A 126 3.40 -12.43 -6.32
C ARG A 126 3.61 -11.81 -4.96
N VAL A 127 3.61 -12.62 -3.90
CA VAL A 127 3.92 -12.16 -2.55
C VAL A 127 5.41 -12.27 -2.29
N ILE A 128 6.03 -11.16 -1.87
CA ILE A 128 7.44 -11.07 -1.47
C ILE A 128 7.56 -10.28 -0.16
N ASP A 129 8.77 -10.18 0.37
CA ASP A 129 9.06 -9.42 1.59
C ASP A 129 10.08 -8.31 1.33
N CYS A 130 10.22 -7.42 2.32
CA CYS A 130 11.20 -6.32 2.29
C CYS A 130 12.67 -6.78 2.36
N THR A 131 12.98 -8.08 2.20
CA THR A 131 14.35 -8.63 2.16
C THR A 131 14.81 -9.02 0.76
N ALA A 132 13.92 -8.94 -0.24
CA ALA A 132 14.21 -9.18 -1.66
C ALA A 132 14.91 -8.00 -2.34
#